data_AF-A0A0U2ZPW4-F1
#
_entry.id   AF-A0A0U2ZPW4-F1
#
_cell.length_a   1.000
_cell.length_b   1.000
_cell.length_c   1.000
_cell.angle_alpha   90.00
_cell.angle_beta   90.00
_cell.angle_gamma   90.00
#
_symmetry.space_group_name_H-M   'P 1'
#
loop_
_entity.id
_entity.type
_entity.pdbx_description
1 polymer ?
#
loop_
_entity_poly.entity_id
_entity_poly.type
_entity_poly.pdbx_seq_one_letter_code
_entity_poly.pdbx_strand_id
1 'polypeptide(L)' 'MPSKMLIDAAHPEETRVVVVKGNRVEEFD' A
#
# COMPACT_ATOMS: atom_id res chain seq x y z
N MET A 1 7.51 -5.87 13.59
CA MET A 1 6.26 -6.09 12.83
C MET A 1 6.62 -6.48 11.41
N PRO A 2 5.93 -7.45 10.79
CA PRO A 2 6.15 -7.82 9.39
C PRO A 2 5.70 -6.69 8.46
N SER A 3 6.31 -6.61 7.28
CA SER A 3 5.82 -5.73 6.22
C SER A 3 4.47 -6.23 5.72
N LYS A 4 3.57 -5.30 5.39
CA LYS A 4 2.26 -5.58 4.80
C LYS A 4 2.12 -4.78 3.52
N MET A 5 1.51 -5.41 2.53
CA MET A 5 1.10 -4.75 1.29
C MET A 5 -0.38 -4.42 1.40
N LEU A 6 -0.73 -3.16 1.15
CA LEU A 6 -2.10 -2.64 1.07
C LEU A 6 -2.37 -2.29 -0.38
N ILE A 7 -3.52 -2.72 -0.90
CA ILE A 7 -3.93 -2.47 -2.28
C ILE A 7 -5.27 -1.74 -2.25
N ASP A 8 -5.33 -0.58 -2.88
CA ASP A 8 -6.56 0.17 -3.12
C ASP A 8 -6.94 0.08 -4.60
N ALA A 9 -8.08 -0.57 -4.85
CA ALA A 9 -8.68 -0.73 -6.17
C ALA A 9 -10.08 -0.08 -6.25
N ALA A 10 -10.39 0.84 -5.32
CA ALA A 10 -11.66 1.58 -5.36
C ALA A 10 -11.70 2.59 -6.52
N HIS A 11 -10.53 2.96 -7.04
CA HIS A 11 -10.36 3.85 -8.19
C HIS A 11 -10.36 3.04 -9.49
N PRO A 12 -11.34 3.21 -10.39
CA PRO A 12 -11.36 2.48 -11.66
C PRO A 12 -10.23 2.89 -12.63
N GLU A 13 -9.68 4.09 -12.45
CA GLU A 13 -8.61 4.65 -13.26
C GLU A 13 -7.21 4.14 -12.89
N GLU A 14 -7.00 3.73 -11.64
CA GLU A 14 -5.68 3.34 -11.13
C GLU A 14 -5.77 2.40 -9.93
N THR A 15 -4.77 1.53 -9.78
CA THR A 15 -4.61 0.72 -8.56
C THR A 15 -3.42 1.25 -7.81
N ARG A 16 -3.59 1.53 -6.52
CA ARG A 16 -2.52 1.99 -5.65
C ARG A 16 -2.04 0.84 -4.77
N VAL A 17 -0.74 0.72 -4.60
CA VAL A 17 -0.07 -0.31 -3.82
C VAL A 17 0.87 0.36 -2.83
N VAL A 18 0.71 0.01 -1.55
CA VAL A 18 1.50 0.58 -0.46
C VAL A 18 2.14 -0.54 0.35
N VAL A 19 3.45 -0.46 0.57
CA VAL A 19 4.14 -1.33 1.51
C VAL A 19 4.34 -0.58 2.83
N VAL A 20 3.82 -1.14 3.91
CA VAL A 20 3.93 -0.57 5.27
C VAL A 20 4.65 -1.51 6.22
N LYS A 21 5.37 -0.95 7.19
CA LYS A 21 5.91 -1.67 8.33
C LYS A 21 5.40 -1.02 9.62
N GLY A 22 4.36 -1.63 10.21
CA GLY A 22 3.61 -0.98 11.29
C GLY A 22 2.78 0.18 10.74
N ASN A 23 3.02 1.39 11.23
CA ASN A 23 2.36 2.63 10.79
C ASN A 23 3.25 3.50 9.88
N ARG A 24 4.39 2.99 9.41
CA ARG A 24 5.31 3.68 8.50
C ARG A 24 5.16 3.15 7.07
N VAL A 25 5.09 4.06 6.11
CA VAL A 25 5.18 3.75 4.67
C VAL A 25 6.64 3.55 4.28
N GLU A 26 6.92 2.45 3.60
CA GLU A 26 8.24 2.11 3.07
C GLU A 26 8.30 2.30 1.55
N GLU A 27 7.22 1.97 0.84
CA GLU A 27 7.08 2.12 -0.62
C GLU A 27 5.64 2.48 -0.98
N PHE A 28 5.47 3.28 -2.04
CA PHE A 28 4.18 3.75 -2.55
C PHE A 28 4.26 3.89 -4.07
N ASP A 29 3.38 3.17 -4.78
CA ASP A 29 3.11 3.28 -6.21
C ASP A 29 1.59 3.33 -6.43
#